data_AF-A0A1V5WVU8-F1
#
_entry.id   AF-A0A1V5WVU8-F1
#
_cell.length_a   1.000
_cell.length_b   1.000
_cell.length_c   1.000
_cell.angle_alpha   90.00
_cell.angle_beta   90.00
_cell.angle_gamma   90.00
#
_symmetry.space_group_name_H-M   'P 1'
#
loop_
_entity.id
_entity.type
_entity.pdbx_description
1 polymer ?
#
loop_
_entity_poly.entity_id
_entity_poly.type
_entity_poly.pdbx_seq_one_letter_code
_entity_poly.pdbx_strand_id
1 'polypeptide(L)'
;MAVEIKATYKKGDVDREIVVLYDFGANLEEAKAKFGESVVYDNYVRSGKITLQAAMRRYAAAGLDEKQIADKIAAITLGVAAERVVDPIAATLSKFASLPPEAQAELLNKLKAMKK
;
A
#
# COMPACT_ATOMS: atom_id res chain seq x y z
N MET A 1 -16.01 5.31 18.93
CA MET A 1 -14.99 4.34 19.40
C MET A 1 -13.68 5.09 19.53
N ALA A 2 -13.04 5.04 20.69
CA ALA A 2 -11.75 5.69 20.89
C ALA A 2 -10.65 4.93 20.13
N VAL A 3 -9.87 5.67 19.33
CA VAL A 3 -8.73 5.17 18.58
C VAL A 3 -7.46 5.70 19.23
N GLU A 4 -6.46 4.83 19.37
CA GLU A 4 -5.15 5.21 19.88
C GLU A 4 -4.34 5.92 18.80
N ILE A 5 -3.89 7.14 19.10
CA ILE A 5 -3.10 7.99 18.22
C ILE A 5 -1.71 8.14 18.81
N LYS A 6 -0.72 7.65 18.06
CA LYS A 6 0.70 7.73 18.40
C LYS A 6 1.40 8.76 17.55
N ALA A 7 2.22 9.59 18.17
CA ALA A 7 3.10 10.52 17.49
C ALA A 7 4.49 10.50 18.12
N THR A 8 5.52 10.48 17.28
CA THR A 8 6.91 10.66 17.72
C THR A 8 7.29 12.13 17.60
N TYR A 9 7.99 12.65 18.62
CA TYR A 9 8.46 14.03 18.66
C TYR A 9 9.98 14.03 18.90
N LYS A 10 10.71 14.56 17.92
CA LYS A 10 12.16 14.74 18.00
C LYS A 10 12.54 16.20 17.83
N LYS A 11 13.22 16.78 18.81
CA LYS A 11 13.78 18.15 18.74
C LYS A 11 15.05 18.26 19.58
N GLY A 12 16.19 18.45 18.90
CA GLY A 12 17.50 18.40 19.56
C GLY A 12 17.73 17.02 20.17
N ASP A 13 18.12 16.99 21.45
CA ASP A 13 18.32 15.76 22.22
C ASP A 13 17.02 15.18 22.81
N VAL A 14 15.88 15.85 22.60
CA VAL A 14 14.59 15.34 23.05
C VAL A 14 14.05 14.35 22.01
N ASP A 15 13.85 13.11 22.43
CA ASP A 15 13.15 12.05 21.70
C ASP A 15 12.05 11.49 22.61
N ARG A 16 10.78 11.64 22.22
CA ARG A 16 9.65 11.10 22.98
C ARG A 16 8.53 10.61 22.09
N GLU A 17 7.79 9.62 22.60
CA GLU A 17 6.54 9.13 22.03
C GLU A 17 5.36 9.69 22.84
N ILE A 18 4.32 10.14 22.14
CA ILE A 18 3.08 10.65 22.71
C ILE A 18 1.95 9.75 22.23
N VAL A 19 1.16 9.24 23.17
CA VAL A 19 0.00 8.38 22.91
C VAL A 19 -1.24 9.04 23.50
N VAL A 20 -2.26 9.25 22.67
CA VAL A 20 -3.53 9.86 23.08
C VAL A 20 -4.69 9.05 22.51
N LEU A 21 -5.75 8.87 23.29
CA LEU A 21 -7.01 8.31 22.81
C LEU A 21 -7.88 9.41 22.23
N TYR A 22 -8.35 9.25 20.99
CA TYR A 22 -9.27 10.19 20.34
C TYR A 22 -10.49 9.47 19.79
N ASP A 23 -11.68 10.00 20.07
CA ASP A 23 -12.93 9.36 19.67
C ASP A 23 -13.48 9.93 18.36
N PHE A 24 -13.22 9.22 17.27
CA PHE A 24 -13.72 9.54 15.92
C PHE A 24 -15.20 9.16 15.70
N GLY A 25 -15.90 8.62 16.71
CA GLY A 25 -17.19 7.95 16.52
C GLY A 25 -17.01 6.46 16.23
N ALA A 26 -18.04 5.65 16.46
CA ALA A 26 -17.99 4.19 16.28
C ALA A 26 -18.38 3.75 14.85
N ASN A 27 -19.01 4.64 14.08
CA ASN A 27 -19.51 4.38 12.73
C ASN A 27 -19.63 5.70 11.94
N LEU A 28 -20.06 5.59 10.67
CA LEU A 28 -20.20 6.73 9.76
C LEU A 28 -21.17 7.78 10.30
N GLU A 29 -22.31 7.37 10.85
CA GLU A 29 -23.34 8.30 11.33
C GLU A 29 -22.87 9.09 12.56
N GLU A 30 -22.19 8.43 13.49
CA GLU A 30 -21.56 9.11 14.62
C GLU A 30 -20.41 10.05 14.19
N ALA A 31 -19.62 9.65 13.19
CA ALA A 31 -18.58 10.52 12.65
C ALA A 31 -19.17 11.78 12.00
N LYS A 32 -20.25 11.64 11.21
CA LYS A 32 -20.99 12.76 10.64
C LYS A 32 -21.57 13.67 11.72
N ALA A 33 -22.17 13.09 12.75
CA ALA A 33 -22.73 13.86 13.87
C ALA A 33 -21.66 14.65 14.62
N LYS A 34 -20.45 14.10 14.77
CA LYS A 34 -19.34 14.75 15.49
C LYS A 34 -18.60 15.81 14.69
N PHE A 35 -18.36 15.57 13.40
CA PHE A 35 -17.43 16.38 12.61
C PHE A 35 -18.10 17.10 11.44
N GLY A 36 -19.34 16.77 11.12
CA GLY A 36 -20.05 17.26 9.95
C GLY A 36 -19.80 16.38 8.72
N GLU A 37 -20.83 16.28 7.87
CA GLU A 37 -20.82 15.44 6.67
C GLU A 37 -19.72 15.84 5.69
N SER A 38 -19.52 17.15 5.47
CA SER A 38 -18.48 17.65 4.56
C SER A 38 -17.08 17.24 5.01
N VAL A 39 -16.76 17.39 6.30
CA VAL A 39 -15.45 17.03 6.85
C VAL A 39 -15.18 15.54 6.72
N VAL A 40 -16.19 14.70 6.98
CA VAL A 40 -16.06 13.24 6.83
C VAL A 40 -15.83 12.87 5.37
N TYR A 41 -16.60 13.45 4.45
CA TYR A 41 -16.46 13.21 3.02
C TYR A 41 -15.11 13.70 2.47
N ASP A 42 -14.68 14.90 2.83
CA ASP A 42 -13.41 15.48 2.38
C ASP A 42 -12.21 14.66 2.84
N ASN A 43 -12.25 14.14 4.08
CA ASN A 43 -11.21 13.25 4.60
C ASN A 43 -11.21 11.89 3.87
N TYR A 44 -12.39 11.34 3.55
CA TYR A 44 -12.50 10.14 2.73
C TYR A 44 -11.89 10.36 1.33
N VAL A 45 -12.26 11.45 0.65
CA VAL A 45 -11.72 11.81 -0.66
C VAL A 45 -10.21 12.02 -0.60
N ARG A 46 -9.70 12.69 0.45
CA ARG A 46 -8.26 12.90 0.66
C ARG A 46 -7.51 11.57 0.77
N SER A 47 -8.02 10.63 1.55
CA SER A 47 -7.42 9.29 1.69
C SER A 47 -7.46 8.51 0.37
N GLY A 48 -8.60 8.57 -0.33
CA GLY A 48 -8.75 7.96 -1.66
C GLY A 48 -7.74 8.51 -2.68
N LYS A 49 -7.55 9.84 -2.73
CA LYS A 49 -6.57 10.50 -3.60
C LYS A 49 -5.15 9.97 -3.37
N ILE A 50 -4.71 9.78 -2.12
CA ILE A 50 -3.37 9.26 -1.82
C ILE A 50 -3.22 7.84 -2.37
N THR A 51 -4.24 7.00 -2.20
CA THR A 51 -4.26 5.63 -2.73
C THR A 51 -4.15 5.60 -4.26
N LEU A 52 -4.95 6.42 -4.95
CA LEU A 52 -4.92 6.50 -6.41
C LEU A 52 -3.59 7.06 -6.91
N GLN A 53 -3.04 8.08 -6.26
CA GLN A 53 -1.71 8.61 -6.61
C GLN A 53 -0.61 7.55 -6.47
N ALA A 54 -0.65 6.71 -5.42
CA ALA A 54 0.29 5.61 -5.27
C ALA A 54 0.16 4.59 -6.41
N ALA A 55 -1.07 4.28 -6.85
CA ALA A 55 -1.31 3.43 -8.00
C ALA A 55 -0.79 4.06 -9.30
N MET A 56 -1.02 5.35 -9.53
CA MET A 56 -0.49 6.07 -10.70
C MET A 56 1.04 5.98 -10.76
N ARG A 57 1.73 6.24 -9.64
CA ARG A 57 3.19 6.11 -9.56
C ARG A 57 3.67 4.70 -9.91
N ARG A 58 2.97 3.67 -9.44
CA ARG A 58 3.28 2.26 -9.76
C ARG A 58 3.12 1.98 -11.25
N TYR A 59 2.04 2.45 -11.89
CA TYR A 59 1.80 2.23 -13.32
C TYR A 59 2.78 3.01 -14.21
N ALA A 60 3.12 4.24 -13.82
CA ALA A 60 4.17 5.01 -14.49
C ALA A 60 5.53 4.31 -14.40
N ALA A 61 5.90 3.75 -13.24
CA ALA A 61 7.12 2.96 -13.09
C ALA A 61 7.12 1.66 -13.92
N ALA A 62 5.92 1.15 -14.28
CA ALA A 62 5.76 0.02 -15.19
C ALA A 62 5.75 0.42 -16.68
N GLY A 63 5.99 1.69 -17.01
CA GLY A 63 6.11 2.19 -18.38
C GLY A 63 4.79 2.43 -19.11
N LEU A 64 3.66 2.49 -18.40
CA LEU A 64 2.36 2.81 -19.00
C LEU A 64 2.28 4.31 -19.35
N ASP A 65 1.57 4.62 -20.44
CA ASP A 65 1.26 6.00 -20.82
C ASP A 65 0.07 6.58 -20.02
N GLU A 66 -0.17 7.89 -20.15
CA GLU A 66 -1.21 8.60 -19.39
C GLU A 66 -2.62 8.04 -19.61
N LYS A 67 -2.94 7.62 -20.85
CA LYS A 67 -4.26 7.07 -21.19
C LYS A 67 -4.45 5.71 -20.53
N GLN A 68 -3.45 4.84 -20.64
CA GLN A 68 -3.45 3.53 -19.99
C GLN A 68 -3.53 3.65 -18.48
N ILE A 69 -2.84 4.64 -17.89
CA ILE A 69 -2.92 4.92 -16.45
C ILE A 69 -4.34 5.37 -16.08
N ALA A 70 -4.94 6.30 -16.83
CA ALA A 70 -6.30 6.77 -16.57
C ALA A 70 -7.32 5.62 -16.58
N ASP A 71 -7.24 4.74 -17.58
CA ASP A 71 -8.10 3.55 -17.69
C ASP A 71 -7.92 2.60 -16.49
N LYS A 72 -6.67 2.37 -16.05
CA LYS A 72 -6.38 1.53 -14.88
C LYS A 72 -6.86 2.16 -13.58
N ILE A 73 -6.77 3.48 -13.44
CA ILE A 73 -7.23 4.20 -12.25
C ILE A 73 -8.76 4.21 -12.17
N ALA A 74 -9.46 4.40 -13.28
CA ALA A 74 -10.92 4.38 -13.33
C ALA A 74 -11.52 3.02 -12.88
N ALA A 75 -10.75 1.94 -13.05
CA ALA A 75 -11.14 0.60 -12.62
C ALA A 75 -10.88 0.30 -11.13
N ILE A 76 -10.25 1.22 -10.37
CA ILE A 76 -9.94 0.99 -8.95
C ILE A 76 -11.17 1.25 -8.08
N THR A 77 -11.59 0.22 -7.35
CA THR A 77 -12.50 0.36 -6.21
C THR A 77 -11.70 0.54 -4.93
N LEU A 78 -11.86 1.67 -4.25
CA LEU A 78 -11.15 1.94 -2.98
C LEU A 78 -11.51 0.89 -1.92
N GLY A 79 -10.51 0.46 -1.15
CA GLY A 79 -10.66 -0.58 -0.12
C GLY A 79 -10.63 -2.01 -0.65
N VAL A 80 -10.74 -2.22 -1.96
CA VAL A 80 -10.57 -3.54 -2.58
C VAL A 80 -9.12 -3.69 -3.01
N ALA A 81 -8.45 -4.72 -2.49
CA ALA A 81 -7.08 -5.02 -2.90
C ALA A 81 -7.09 -5.41 -4.39
N ALA A 82 -6.24 -4.75 -5.19
CA ALA A 82 -6.06 -5.14 -6.57
C ALA A 82 -5.51 -6.57 -6.63
N GLU A 83 -6.15 -7.42 -7.42
CA GLU A 83 -5.67 -8.77 -7.68
C GLU A 83 -4.29 -8.69 -8.33
N ARG A 84 -3.29 -9.29 -7.68
CA ARG A 84 -1.91 -9.33 -8.19
C ARG A 84 -1.76 -10.57 -9.05
N VAL A 85 -1.77 -10.39 -10.37
CA VAL A 85 -1.30 -11.43 -11.30
C VAL A 85 0.23 -11.40 -11.30
N VAL A 86 0.85 -12.41 -10.69
CA VAL A 86 2.30 -12.59 -10.69
C VAL A 86 2.66 -13.57 -11.79
N ASP A 87 3.48 -13.17 -12.76
CA ASP A 87 4.13 -14.12 -13.66
C ASP A 87 5.17 -14.92 -12.84
N PRO A 88 4.93 -16.22 -12.59
CA PRO A 88 5.80 -17.00 -11.72
C PRO A 88 7.20 -17.19 -12.31
N ILE A 89 7.35 -17.17 -13.64
CA ILE A 89 8.64 -17.32 -14.31
C ILE A 89 9.44 -16.03 -14.16
N ALA A 90 8.83 -14.89 -14.53
CA ALA A 90 9.50 -13.59 -14.41
C ALA A 90 9.86 -13.26 -12.94
N ALA A 91 8.99 -13.59 -12.00
CA ALA A 91 9.24 -13.41 -10.57
C ALA A 91 10.40 -14.30 -10.08
N THR A 92 10.43 -15.57 -10.52
CA THR A 92 11.53 -16.50 -10.18
C THR A 92 12.85 -16.02 -10.76
N LEU A 93 12.88 -15.56 -12.01
CA LEU A 93 14.08 -15.03 -12.66
C LEU A 93 14.60 -13.76 -11.96
N SER A 94 13.70 -12.83 -11.63
CA SER A 94 14.05 -11.62 -10.89
C SER A 94 14.63 -11.95 -9.52
N LYS A 95 14.04 -12.92 -8.83
CA LYS A 95 14.55 -13.39 -7.54
C LYS A 95 15.91 -14.07 -7.70
N PHE A 96 16.06 -14.94 -8.68
CA PHE A 96 17.31 -15.63 -8.99
C PHE A 96 18.46 -14.64 -9.23
N ALA A 97 18.24 -13.61 -10.05
CA ALA A 97 19.24 -12.57 -10.33
C ALA A 97 19.70 -11.81 -9.08
N SER A 98 18.84 -11.68 -8.07
CA SER A 98 19.14 -10.99 -6.81
C SER A 98 19.85 -11.85 -5.76
N LEU A 99 19.98 -13.16 -5.98
CA LEU A 99 20.60 -14.08 -5.02
C LEU A 99 22.13 -14.08 -5.14
N PRO A 100 22.87 -14.32 -4.04
CA PRO A 100 24.30 -14.59 -4.10
C PRO A 100 24.58 -15.91 -4.87
N PRO A 101 25.79 -16.08 -5.44
CA PRO A 101 26.11 -17.23 -6.31
C PRO A 101 25.84 -18.59 -5.68
N GLU A 102 26.11 -18.75 -4.38
CA GLU A 102 25.87 -19.99 -3.65
C GLU A 102 24.38 -20.33 -3.56
N ALA A 103 23.53 -19.34 -3.29
CA ALA A 103 22.09 -19.52 -3.23
C ALA A 103 21.47 -19.72 -4.63
N GLN A 104 22.06 -19.15 -5.68
CA GLN A 104 21.69 -19.44 -7.06
C GLN A 104 21.94 -20.91 -7.42
N ALA A 105 23.12 -21.45 -7.07
CA ALA A 105 23.47 -22.84 -7.31
C ALA A 105 22.52 -23.80 -6.56
N GLU A 106 22.22 -23.50 -5.29
CA GLU A 106 21.26 -24.28 -4.50
C GLU A 106 19.86 -24.27 -5.12
N LEU A 107 19.37 -23.10 -5.55
CA LEU A 107 18.07 -22.96 -6.20
C LEU A 107 18.00 -23.75 -7.51
N LEU A 108 19.06 -23.72 -8.33
CA LEU A 108 19.15 -24.53 -9.56
C LEU A 108 19.10 -26.03 -9.26
N ASN A 109 19.81 -26.50 -8.22
CA ASN A 109 19.81 -27.90 -7.85
C ASN A 109 18.43 -28.37 -7.41
N LYS A 110 17.71 -27.56 -6.61
CA LYS A 110 16.33 -27.85 -6.22
C LYS A 110 15.39 -27.93 -7.43
N LEU A 111 15.49 -26.98 -8.36
CA LEU A 111 14.67 -26.99 -9.58
C LEU A 111 14.93 -28.22 -10.47
N LYS A 112 16.20 -28.61 -10.62
CA LYS A 112 16.58 -29.82 -11.38
C LYS A 112 16.03 -31.09 -10.73
N ALA A 113 16.08 -31.18 -9.40
CA ALA A 113 15.55 -32.33 -8.64
C ALA A 113 14.01 -32.41 -8.69
N MET A 114 13.31 -31.29 -8.86
CA MET A 114 11.85 -31.23 -8.98
C MET A 114 11.32 -31.47 -10.39
N LYS A 115 12.19 -31.60 -11.40
CA LYS A 115 11.79 -31.86 -12.77
C LYS A 115 11.14 -33.26 -12.84
N LYS A 116 9.81 -33.29 -13.03
CA LYS A 116 9.06 -34.52 -13.33
C LYS A 116 9.41 -35.05 -14.71
#